data_AF-A0A2M6KA31-F1
#
_entry.id   AF-A0A2M6KA31-F1
#
_cell.length_a   1.000
_cell.length_b   1.000
_cell.length_c   1.000
_cell.angle_alpha   90.00
_cell.angle_beta   90.00
_cell.angle_gamma   90.00
#
_symmetry.space_group_name_H-M   'P 1'
#
loop_
_entity.id
_entity.type
_entity.pdbx_description
1 polymer ?
#
loop_
_entity_poly.entity_id
_entity_poly.type
_entity_poly.pdbx_seq_one_letter_code
_entity_poly.pdbx_strand_id
1 'polypeptide(L)'
;DREYLEGLIVLIENFLDEKLDLKLHPQKVEIRKFSQGIDFLGYVILPRYIVLRTKTKKRMFRKIKAKKQKLDRGLITKESFNQSLQSYYGLLKHCQGYKLKLEIDKYIE
;
A
#
# COMPACT_ATOMS: atom_id res chain seq x y z
N ASP A 1 -11.67 1.72 24.81
CA ASP A 1 -13.12 1.94 24.67
C ASP A 1 -13.51 2.41 23.28
N ARG A 2 -14.60 1.87 22.75
CA ARG A 2 -15.16 2.25 21.44
C ARG A 2 -15.86 3.60 21.50
N GLU A 3 -16.63 3.85 22.55
CA GLU A 3 -17.35 5.11 22.78
C GLU A 3 -16.41 6.32 22.78
N TYR A 4 -15.22 6.17 23.38
CA TYR A 4 -14.18 7.21 23.32
C TYR A 4 -13.79 7.56 21.88
N LEU A 5 -13.57 6.56 21.02
CA LEU A 5 -13.20 6.78 19.61
C LEU A 5 -14.36 7.41 18.81
N GLU A 6 -15.60 7.01 19.10
CA GLU A 6 -16.78 7.61 18.48
C GLU A 6 -16.96 9.07 18.90
N GLY A 7 -16.68 9.40 20.17
CA GLY A 7 -16.67 10.79 20.65
C GLY A 7 -15.61 11.66 19.96
N LEU A 8 -14.42 11.10 19.67
CA LEU A 8 -13.37 11.82 18.93
C LEU A 8 -13.78 12.16 17.50
N ILE A 9 -14.60 11.33 16.83
CA ILE A 9 -15.05 11.62 15.46
C ILE A 9 -15.81 12.94 15.43
N VAL A 10 -16.74 13.16 16.36
CA VAL A 10 -17.53 14.39 16.45
C VAL A 10 -16.63 15.62 16.66
N LEU A 11 -15.64 15.51 17.54
CA LEU A 11 -14.69 16.61 17.79
C LEU A 11 -13.86 16.94 16.54
N ILE A 12 -13.42 15.92 15.80
CA ILE A 12 -12.67 16.10 14.55
C ILE A 12 -13.57 16.72 13.48
N GLU A 13 -14.81 16.24 13.32
CA GLU A 13 -15.77 16.78 12.35
C GLU A 13 -16.07 18.26 12.58
N ASN A 14 -16.35 18.65 13.83
CA ASN A 14 -16.63 20.05 14.17
C ASN A 14 -15.41 20.94 13.88
N PHE A 15 -14.20 20.48 14.23
CA PHE A 15 -12.98 21.24 13.91
C PHE A 15 -12.78 21.39 12.40
N LEU A 16 -12.94 20.31 11.63
CA LEU A 16 -12.79 20.34 10.19
C LEU A 16 -13.83 21.27 9.53
N ASP A 17 -15.09 21.21 9.94
CA ASP A 17 -16.18 22.01 9.36
C ASP A 17 -16.04 23.49 9.77
N GLU A 18 -15.96 23.79 11.07
CA GLU A 18 -16.01 25.16 11.57
C GLU A 18 -14.71 25.96 11.34
N LYS A 19 -13.55 25.30 11.32
CA LYS A 19 -12.24 25.98 11.21
C LYS A 19 -11.60 25.86 9.86
N LEU A 20 -11.88 24.78 9.11
CA LEU A 20 -11.20 24.49 7.85
C LEU A 20 -12.15 24.37 6.65
N ASP A 21 -13.47 24.44 6.83
CA ASP A 21 -14.48 24.22 5.78
C ASP A 21 -14.29 22.86 5.06
N LEU A 22 -14.02 21.82 5.85
CA LEU A 22 -13.78 20.45 5.40
C LEU A 22 -14.76 19.47 6.04
N LYS A 23 -15.13 18.42 5.30
CA LYS A 23 -16.00 17.35 5.79
C LYS A 23 -15.33 15.98 5.70
N LEU A 24 -15.52 15.16 6.73
CA LEU A 24 -15.13 13.76 6.67
C LEU A 24 -16.00 13.02 5.65
N HIS A 25 -15.38 12.09 4.92
CA HIS A 25 -16.11 11.30 3.95
C HIS A 25 -16.86 10.16 4.68
N PRO A 26 -18.19 10.01 4.49
CA PRO A 26 -19.03 9.13 5.31
C PRO A 26 -18.63 7.65 5.23
N GLN A 27 -18.06 7.21 4.11
CA GLN A 27 -17.62 5.82 3.90
C GLN A 27 -16.13 5.57 4.17
N LYS A 28 -15.35 6.58 4.60
CA LYS A 28 -13.90 6.44 4.83
C LYS A 28 -13.50 6.58 6.30
N VAL A 29 -14.48 6.70 7.19
CA VAL A 29 -14.29 6.66 8.63
C VAL A 29 -14.70 5.27 9.11
N GLU A 30 -13.80 4.61 9.83
CA GLU A 30 -14.09 3.29 10.38
C GLU A 30 -13.38 3.05 11.70
N ILE A 31 -14.06 2.35 12.60
CA ILE A 31 -13.48 1.84 13.84
C ILE A 31 -13.44 0.32 13.72
N ARG A 32 -12.23 -0.24 13.77
CA ARG A 32 -11.99 -1.67 13.67
C ARG A 32 -10.93 -2.11 14.67
N LYS A 33 -10.90 -3.41 14.97
CA LYS A 33 -9.88 -3.97 15.87
C LYS A 33 -8.52 -3.95 15.15
N PHE A 34 -7.45 -3.60 15.87
CA PHE A 34 -6.11 -3.60 15.29
C PHE A 34 -5.67 -4.98 14.78
N SER A 35 -6.15 -6.06 15.39
CA SER A 35 -5.93 -7.43 14.92
C SER A 35 -6.47 -7.72 13.51
N GLN A 36 -7.43 -6.94 13.02
CA GLN A 36 -7.97 -7.04 11.65
C GLN A 36 -7.06 -6.34 10.61
N GLY A 37 -6.09 -5.56 11.07
CA GLY A 37 -5.17 -4.79 10.23
C GLY A 37 -5.74 -3.44 9.78
N ILE A 38 -4.84 -2.46 9.69
CA ILE A 38 -5.16 -1.09 9.24
C ILE A 38 -4.50 -0.85 7.89
N ASP A 39 -5.30 -0.47 6.89
CA ASP A 39 -4.79 -0.04 5.58
C ASP A 39 -4.12 1.34 5.73
N PHE A 40 -2.82 1.43 5.49
CA PHE A 40 -2.07 2.68 5.57
C PHE A 40 -0.98 2.78 4.50
N LEU A 41 -1.03 3.84 3.69
CA LEU A 41 -0.05 4.16 2.62
C LEU A 41 0.32 2.99 1.69
N GLY A 42 -0.63 2.08 1.43
CA GLY A 42 -0.42 0.92 0.55
C GLY A 42 0.06 -0.36 1.25
N TYR A 43 0.18 -0.32 2.57
CA TYR A 43 0.42 -1.46 3.45
C TYR A 43 -0.82 -1.82 4.27
N VAL A 44 -0.78 -2.99 4.89
CA VAL A 44 -1.66 -3.39 6.00
C VAL A 44 -0.79 -3.53 7.23
N ILE A 45 -1.04 -2.70 8.24
CA ILE A 45 -0.34 -2.72 9.53
C ILE A 45 -1.08 -3.68 10.45
N LEU A 46 -0.40 -4.70 10.94
CA LEU A 46 -0.92 -5.69 11.89
C LEU A 46 -0.11 -5.61 13.18
N PRO A 47 -0.60 -6.19 14.30
CA PRO A 47 0.04 -6.03 15.61
C PRO A 47 1.50 -6.49 15.69
N ARG A 48 1.92 -7.42 14.83
CA ARG A 48 3.28 -8.02 14.86
C ARG A 48 4.08 -7.81 13.58
N TYR A 49 3.44 -7.38 12.50
CA TYR A 49 4.09 -7.30 11.19
C TYR A 49 3.33 -6.35 10.26
N ILE A 50 4.01 -5.88 9.23
CA ILE A 50 3.43 -5.04 8.17
C ILE A 50 3.48 -5.86 6.89
N VAL A 51 2.37 -5.92 6.14
CA VAL A 51 2.34 -6.58 4.83
C VAL A 51 1.95 -5.62 3.72
N LEU A 52 2.29 -5.95 2.49
CA LEU A 52 1.85 -5.19 1.33
C LEU A 52 0.36 -5.41 1.08
N ARG A 53 -0.41 -4.32 0.90
CA ARG A 53 -1.84 -4.42 0.60
C ARG A 53 -2.08 -5.18 -0.70
N THR A 54 -3.08 -6.06 -0.73
CA THR A 54 -3.38 -6.94 -1.88
C THR A 54 -3.51 -6.17 -3.20
N LYS A 55 -4.18 -5.01 -3.20
CA LYS A 55 -4.32 -4.17 -4.40
C LYS A 55 -2.96 -3.65 -4.89
N THR A 56 -2.09 -3.25 -3.97
CA THR A 56 -0.72 -2.80 -4.26
C THR A 56 0.13 -3.96 -4.80
N LYS A 57 0.07 -5.14 -4.15
CA LYS A 57 0.72 -6.38 -4.64
C LYS A 57 0.31 -6.69 -6.07
N LYS A 58 -1.00 -6.77 -6.36
CA LYS A 58 -1.51 -7.08 -7.70
C LYS A 58 -1.05 -6.04 -8.75
N ARG A 59 -1.07 -4.75 -8.39
CA ARG A 59 -0.60 -3.68 -9.27
C ARG A 59 0.90 -3.79 -9.58
N MET A 60 1.71 -4.10 -8.58
CA MET A 60 3.15 -4.30 -8.71
C MET A 60 3.45 -5.39 -9.73
N PHE A 61 2.93 -6.61 -9.54
CA PHE A 61 3.15 -7.73 -10.47
C PHE A 61 2.69 -7.42 -11.89
N ARG A 62 1.50 -6.80 -12.05
CA ARG A 62 1.00 -6.38 -13.37
C ARG A 62 1.98 -5.42 -14.07
N LYS A 63 2.53 -4.45 -13.34
CA LYS A 63 3.48 -3.48 -13.89
C LYS A 63 4.83 -4.12 -14.22
N ILE A 64 5.33 -5.03 -13.38
CA ILE A 64 6.57 -5.77 -13.65
C ILE A 64 6.41 -6.60 -14.92
N LYS A 65 5.32 -7.36 -15.05
CA LYS A 65 5.00 -8.14 -16.26
C LYS A 65 4.94 -7.28 -17.52
N ALA A 66 4.22 -6.16 -17.47
CA ALA A 66 4.10 -5.26 -18.61
C ALA A 66 5.46 -4.65 -19.00
N LYS A 67 6.32 -4.29 -18.04
CA LYS A 67 7.66 -3.80 -18.33
C LYS A 67 8.59 -4.89 -18.88
N LYS A 68 8.53 -6.11 -18.34
CA LYS A 68 9.31 -7.26 -18.85
C LYS A 68 8.95 -7.55 -20.31
N GLN A 69 7.67 -7.57 -20.66
CA GLN A 69 7.22 -7.70 -22.06
C GLN A 69 7.76 -6.59 -22.97
N LYS A 70 7.87 -5.35 -22.49
CA LYS A 70 8.50 -4.26 -23.25
C LYS A 70 10.00 -4.48 -23.42
N LEU A 71 10.68 -4.97 -22.39
CA LEU A 71 12.10 -5.31 -22.46
C LEU A 71 12.36 -6.43 -23.48
N ASP A 72 11.56 -7.49 -23.44
CA ASP A 72 11.70 -8.65 -24.35
C ASP A 72 11.44 -8.26 -25.82
N ARG A 73 10.65 -7.22 -26.06
CA ARG A 73 10.41 -6.63 -27.40
C ARG A 73 11.44 -5.57 -27.79
N GLY A 74 12.45 -5.30 -26.97
CA GLY A 74 13.45 -4.26 -27.21
C GLY A 74 12.93 -2.82 -27.11
N LEU A 75 11.74 -2.61 -26.54
CA LEU A 75 11.10 -1.29 -26.44
C LEU A 75 11.62 -0.45 -25.26
N ILE A 76 12.30 -1.08 -24.30
CA ILE A 76 12.97 -0.42 -23.18
C ILE A 76 14.31 -1.09 -22.93
N THR A 77 15.24 -0.36 -22.30
CA THR A 77 16.54 -0.90 -21.94
C THR A 77 16.49 -1.73 -20.66
N LYS A 78 17.51 -2.56 -20.45
CA LYS A 78 17.68 -3.35 -19.21
C LYS A 78 17.80 -2.44 -17.99
N GLU A 79 18.45 -1.29 -18.13
CA GLU A 79 18.59 -0.28 -17.07
C GLU A 79 17.22 0.27 -16.66
N SER A 80 16.38 0.64 -17.63
CA SER A 80 15.01 1.14 -17.34
C SER A 80 14.13 0.11 -16.66
N PHE A 81 14.31 -1.17 -17.00
CA PHE A 81 13.64 -2.27 -16.31
C PHE A 81 14.14 -2.41 -14.87
N ASN A 82 15.47 -2.46 -14.68
CA ASN A 82 16.10 -2.61 -13.37
C ASN A 82 15.74 -1.47 -12.42
N GLN A 83 15.71 -0.21 -12.88
CA GLN A 83 15.27 0.93 -12.06
C GLN A 83 13.87 0.73 -11.45
N SER A 84 12.94 0.17 -12.23
CA SER A 84 11.60 -0.14 -11.72
C SER A 84 11.58 -1.30 -10.75
N LEU A 85 12.42 -2.32 -10.94
CA LEU A 85 12.58 -3.40 -9.98
C LEU A 85 13.13 -2.88 -8.64
N GLN A 86 14.18 -2.06 -8.68
CA GLN A 86 14.77 -1.47 -7.47
C GLN A 86 13.77 -0.61 -6.69
N SER A 87 12.90 0.14 -7.39
CA SER A 87 11.82 0.89 -6.75
C SER A 87 10.86 -0.04 -5.98
N TYR A 88 10.48 -1.19 -6.55
CA TYR A 88 9.64 -2.17 -5.85
C TYR A 88 10.37 -2.90 -4.74
N TYR A 89 11.66 -3.22 -4.89
CA TYR A 89 12.43 -3.79 -3.79
C TYR A 89 12.56 -2.83 -2.61
N GLY A 90 12.68 -1.52 -2.88
CA GLY A 90 12.60 -0.49 -1.83
C GLY A 90 11.28 -0.53 -1.07
N LEU A 91 10.15 -0.66 -1.78
CA LEU A 91 8.83 -0.83 -1.15
C LEU A 91 8.76 -2.10 -0.29
N LEU A 92 9.27 -3.22 -0.80
CA LEU A 92 9.24 -4.50 -0.09
C LEU A 92 10.15 -4.55 1.14
N LYS A 93 11.15 -3.66 1.25
CA LYS A 93 12.06 -3.54 2.40
C LYS A 93 11.34 -3.14 3.69
N HIS A 94 10.24 -2.39 3.58
CA HIS A 94 9.51 -1.83 4.74
C HIS A 94 8.32 -2.70 5.19
N CYS A 95 8.19 -3.91 4.65
CA CYS A 95 7.16 -4.87 5.06
C CYS A 95 7.72 -6.29 5.04
N GLN A 96 6.91 -7.28 5.41
CA GLN A 96 7.23 -8.69 5.29
C GLN A 96 7.16 -9.15 3.82
N GLY A 97 7.98 -8.52 2.97
CA GLY A 97 7.98 -8.65 1.52
C GLY A 97 8.91 -9.73 0.97
N TYR A 98 9.67 -10.44 1.81
CA TYR A 98 10.69 -11.40 1.36
C TYR A 98 10.15 -12.47 0.40
N LYS A 99 8.99 -13.06 0.70
CA LYS A 99 8.34 -14.04 -0.20
C LYS A 99 7.95 -13.42 -1.54
N LEU A 100 7.50 -12.17 -1.55
CA LEU A 100 7.16 -11.44 -2.78
C LEU A 100 8.40 -11.11 -3.59
N LYS A 101 9.51 -10.79 -2.92
CA LYS A 101 10.81 -10.57 -3.58
C LYS A 101 11.23 -11.84 -4.32
N LEU A 102 11.22 -13.00 -3.65
CA LEU A 102 11.54 -14.28 -4.29
C LEU A 102 10.61 -14.61 -5.46
N GLU A 103 9.32 -14.27 -5.36
CA GLU A 103 8.35 -14.44 -6.45
C GLU A 103 8.68 -13.53 -7.65
N ILE A 104 9.14 -12.31 -7.41
CA ILE A 104 9.63 -11.41 -8.47
C ILE A 104 10.90 -12.00 -9.10
N ASP A 105 11.87 -12.41 -8.28
CA ASP A 105 13.18 -12.88 -8.73
C ASP A 105 13.02 -14.11 -9.66
N LYS A 106 12.19 -15.08 -9.27
CA LYS A 106 11.84 -16.25 -10.11
C LYS A 106 11.13 -15.90 -11.41
N TYR A 107 10.46 -14.76 -11.47
CA TYR A 107 9.72 -14.33 -12.66
C TYR A 107 10.60 -13.58 -13.65
N ILE A 108 11.71 -12.98 -13.18
CA ILE A 108 12.60 -12.18 -14.02
C ILE A 108 13.84 -12.94 -14.51
N GLU A 109 14.22 -14.03 -13.83
CA GLU A 109 15.10 -15.07 -14.39
C GLU A 109 14.51 -15.65 -15.68
#